data_AF-A0A286RA27-F1
#
_entry.id   AF-A0A286RA27-F1
#
_cell.length_a   1.000
_cell.length_b   1.000
_cell.length_c   1.000
_cell.angle_alpha   90.00
_cell.angle_beta   90.00
_cell.angle_gamma   90.00
#
_symmetry.space_group_name_H-M   'P 1'
#
loop_
_entity.id
_entity.type
_entity.pdbx_description
1 polymer ?
#
loop_
_entity_poly.entity_id
_entity_poly.type
_entity_poly.pdbx_seq_one_letter_code
_entity_poly.pdbx_strand_id
1 'polypeptide(L)'
;MSPSQVVAERIERLAQKSPEELTNPEALKLARELGPLASWLLKPEVLEKARLELAAYGWPTEEISQYRKPYLPDGPGACWVVAVRKDTCYPALRDSIVLPLRWQEGLSEKPPILPEGLQEVADEVVRELKASRAIAESDQWELHPASDNLFDPGLPFLKGDYSSAWAPLAGALILAANKGKPDHKVWATGAWDRQAGVTRVEGIKEKLAVANEFHATQFFVPASCFEEARQWVRENNWPIEIKTFERSTPRPHEALRPYKLQLRVPASRSDPPEERAATYLDISSDHERRKYYLDCILEDLANELRNQFSKEPEKLQCRYFITIVSDSPELIYLMHFVFRPRKSLILYTQESQSNRRNESYPKLAAEVEEWLKSPEVQEQLGSSQPRVEAFPDGDLEELVPRFRSLVDELLQGDDPRSLVIDVTPGKKIMSIAWTLAAPKGARLVYVDSKFAPAARKPQPFTERLTIFSLDTLSNNDSSV
;
A
#
# COMPACT_ATOMS: atom_id res chain seq x y z
N MET A 1 -43.38 -24.46 12.31
CA MET A 1 -42.34 -23.61 11.72
C MET A 1 -41.39 -23.16 12.82
N SER A 2 -40.09 -23.15 12.58
CA SER A 2 -39.14 -22.57 13.53
C SER A 2 -39.33 -21.05 13.62
N PRO A 3 -38.96 -20.39 14.73
CA PRO A 3 -38.99 -18.93 14.84
C PRO A 3 -38.29 -18.23 13.65
N SER A 4 -37.17 -18.78 13.18
CA SER A 4 -36.42 -18.28 12.01
C SER A 4 -37.24 -18.34 10.72
N GLN A 5 -38.06 -19.38 10.50
CA GLN A 5 -38.93 -19.47 9.33
C GLN A 5 -40.03 -18.40 9.34
N VAL A 6 -40.60 -18.11 10.52
CA VAL A 6 -41.64 -17.07 10.66
C VAL A 6 -41.07 -15.67 10.41
N VAL A 7 -39.82 -15.43 10.82
CA VAL A 7 -39.11 -14.18 10.53
C VAL A 7 -38.82 -14.07 9.03
N ALA A 8 -38.29 -15.13 8.40
CA ALA A 8 -37.99 -15.15 6.97
C ALA A 8 -39.22 -14.86 6.09
N GLU A 9 -40.34 -15.54 6.31
CA GLU A 9 -41.59 -15.30 5.55
C GLU A 9 -42.11 -13.87 5.71
N ARG A 10 -41.93 -13.29 6.90
CA ARG A 10 -42.33 -11.91 7.16
C ARG A 10 -41.45 -10.92 6.42
N ILE A 11 -40.13 -11.13 6.41
CA ILE A 11 -39.18 -10.32 5.65
C ILE A 11 -39.53 -10.39 4.17
N GLU A 12 -39.73 -11.59 3.61
CA GLU A 12 -40.12 -11.78 2.21
C GLU A 12 -41.38 -10.99 1.85
N ARG A 13 -42.45 -11.16 2.64
CA ARG A 13 -43.74 -10.50 2.39
C ARG A 13 -43.63 -8.97 2.43
N LEU A 14 -42.82 -8.42 3.34
CA LEU A 14 -42.61 -6.96 3.40
C LEU A 14 -41.73 -6.49 2.26
N ALA A 15 -40.71 -7.27 1.88
CA ALA A 15 -39.78 -6.91 0.81
C ALA A 15 -40.43 -6.94 -0.59
N GLN A 16 -41.53 -7.68 -0.75
CA GLN A 16 -42.37 -7.72 -1.97
C GLN A 16 -43.14 -6.42 -2.24
N LYS A 17 -43.30 -5.54 -1.25
CA LYS A 17 -43.95 -4.24 -1.42
C LYS A 17 -42.98 -3.21 -1.98
N SER A 18 -43.44 -2.34 -2.87
CA SER A 18 -42.60 -1.24 -3.36
C SER A 18 -42.28 -0.25 -2.24
N PRO A 19 -41.24 0.59 -2.40
CA PRO A 19 -40.96 1.65 -1.43
C PRO A 19 -42.17 2.55 -1.19
N GLU A 20 -43.01 2.82 -2.19
CA GLU A 20 -44.22 3.65 -2.09
C GLU A 20 -45.32 2.96 -1.28
N GLU A 21 -45.50 1.64 -1.46
CA GLU A 21 -46.52 0.83 -0.79
C GLU A 21 -46.22 0.56 0.69
N LEU A 22 -44.95 0.62 1.10
CA LEU A 22 -44.54 0.43 2.49
C LEU A 22 -44.92 1.63 3.36
N THR A 23 -45.62 1.40 4.47
CA THR A 23 -45.80 2.42 5.51
C THR A 23 -44.52 2.61 6.33
N ASN A 24 -44.38 3.74 7.04
CA ASN A 24 -43.24 4.00 7.92
C ASN A 24 -43.04 2.90 9.00
N PRO A 25 -44.09 2.42 9.72
CA PRO A 25 -43.97 1.29 10.64
C PRO A 25 -43.54 -0.02 9.96
N GLU A 26 -44.01 -0.30 8.74
CA GLU A 26 -43.64 -1.50 8.00
C GLU A 26 -42.19 -1.46 7.52
N ALA A 27 -41.72 -0.31 7.03
CA ALA A 27 -40.34 -0.09 6.65
C ALA A 27 -39.40 -0.26 7.86
N LEU A 28 -39.76 0.31 9.03
CA LEU A 28 -39.01 0.11 10.27
C LEU A 28 -39.01 -1.37 10.69
N LYS A 29 -40.15 -2.05 10.59
CA LYS A 29 -40.25 -3.47 10.93
C LYS A 29 -39.34 -4.31 10.03
N LEU A 30 -39.37 -4.09 8.72
CA LEU A 30 -38.50 -4.76 7.76
C LEU A 30 -37.03 -4.51 8.07
N ALA A 31 -36.65 -3.25 8.33
CA ALA A 31 -35.27 -2.89 8.66
C ALA A 31 -34.79 -3.55 9.97
N ARG A 32 -35.63 -3.62 11.00
CA ARG A 32 -35.28 -4.28 12.27
C ARG A 32 -35.11 -5.79 12.13
N GLU A 33 -35.97 -6.44 11.34
CA GLU A 33 -35.90 -7.90 11.12
C GLU A 33 -34.67 -8.27 10.26
N LEU A 34 -34.22 -7.38 9.37
CA LEU A 34 -32.96 -7.53 8.63
C LEU A 34 -31.72 -7.21 9.47
N GLY A 35 -31.89 -6.52 10.61
CA GLY A 35 -30.79 -6.16 11.49
C GLY A 35 -29.68 -5.38 10.77
N PRO A 36 -28.40 -5.73 10.99
CA PRO A 36 -27.26 -5.05 10.35
C PRO A 36 -27.25 -5.07 8.81
N LEU A 37 -27.99 -5.99 8.16
CA LEU A 37 -28.08 -6.05 6.70
C LEU A 37 -28.98 -4.98 6.11
N ALA A 38 -29.86 -4.36 6.90
CA ALA A 38 -30.86 -3.43 6.40
C ALA A 38 -30.23 -2.32 5.54
N SER A 39 -29.14 -1.70 6.03
CA SER A 39 -28.44 -0.61 5.35
C SER A 39 -27.76 -1.04 4.04
N TRP A 40 -27.46 -2.34 3.88
CA TRP A 40 -26.81 -2.91 2.70
C TRP A 40 -27.81 -3.39 1.64
N LEU A 41 -29.01 -3.81 2.07
CA LEU A 41 -29.99 -4.45 1.21
C LEU A 41 -31.16 -3.55 0.81
N LEU A 42 -31.63 -2.70 1.72
CA LEU A 42 -32.83 -1.88 1.49
C LEU A 42 -32.53 -0.67 0.63
N LYS A 43 -33.49 -0.29 -0.21
CA LYS A 43 -33.42 0.97 -0.97
C LYS A 43 -33.39 2.18 -0.03
N PRO A 44 -32.73 3.29 -0.41
CA PRO A 44 -32.65 4.51 0.41
C PRO A 44 -34.02 5.03 0.89
N GLU A 45 -35.05 4.93 0.05
CA GLU A 45 -36.41 5.39 0.36
C GLU A 45 -37.04 4.59 1.49
N VAL A 46 -36.78 3.27 1.54
CA VAL A 46 -37.27 2.40 2.62
C VAL A 46 -36.54 2.71 3.92
N LEU A 47 -35.22 2.92 3.86
CA LEU A 47 -34.41 3.31 5.02
C LEU A 47 -34.85 4.67 5.58
N GLU A 48 -35.17 5.64 4.73
CA GLU A 48 -35.65 6.94 5.18
C GLU A 48 -37.00 6.85 5.88
N LYS A 49 -37.93 6.03 5.36
CA LYS A 49 -39.20 5.74 6.04
C LYS A 49 -38.99 5.13 7.43
N ALA A 50 -38.05 4.19 7.56
CA ALA A 50 -37.69 3.61 8.85
C ALA A 50 -37.10 4.65 9.83
N ARG A 51 -36.26 5.57 9.33
CA ARG A 51 -35.66 6.66 10.12
C ARG A 51 -36.70 7.66 10.62
N LEU A 52 -37.65 8.04 9.76
CA LEU A 52 -38.76 8.94 10.12
C LEU A 52 -39.64 8.31 11.22
N GLU A 53 -39.91 7.01 11.12
CA GLU A 53 -40.68 6.29 12.15
C GLU A 53 -39.95 6.29 13.51
N LEU A 54 -38.64 6.00 13.51
CA LEU A 54 -37.84 6.03 14.73
C LEU A 54 -37.78 7.42 15.37
N ALA A 55 -37.63 8.46 14.54
CA ALA A 55 -37.67 9.84 15.01
C ALA A 55 -39.02 10.18 15.64
N ALA A 56 -40.13 9.70 15.06
CA ALA A 56 -41.47 9.89 15.62
C ALA A 56 -41.65 9.21 16.98
N TYR A 57 -40.98 8.07 17.22
CA TYR A 57 -40.92 7.42 18.54
C TYR A 57 -39.91 8.06 19.52
N GLY A 58 -39.16 9.09 19.13
CA GLY A 58 -38.18 9.75 19.98
C GLY A 58 -36.91 8.93 20.23
N TRP A 59 -36.53 8.05 19.30
CA TRP A 59 -35.30 7.26 19.43
C TRP A 59 -34.04 8.15 19.35
N PRO A 60 -32.94 7.77 20.04
CA PRO A 60 -31.67 8.50 19.96
C PRO A 60 -31.12 8.58 18.53
N THR A 61 -30.46 9.70 18.21
CA THR A 61 -29.82 9.94 16.90
C THR A 61 -28.85 8.85 16.49
N GLU A 62 -28.12 8.26 17.46
CA GLU A 62 -27.17 7.17 17.22
C GLU A 62 -27.87 5.91 16.70
N GLU A 63 -29.00 5.51 17.29
CA GLU A 63 -29.77 4.36 16.84
C GLU A 63 -30.44 4.62 15.49
N ILE A 64 -30.81 5.86 15.19
CA ILE A 64 -31.30 6.26 13.85
C ILE A 64 -30.16 6.22 12.82
N SER A 65 -28.92 6.46 13.24
CA SER A 65 -27.76 6.53 12.35
C SER A 65 -27.37 5.18 11.75
N GLN A 66 -27.72 4.05 12.38
CA GLN A 66 -27.44 2.71 11.84
C GLN A 66 -28.16 2.42 10.51
N TYR A 67 -29.23 3.16 10.20
CA TYR A 67 -29.96 3.08 8.93
C TYR A 67 -29.47 4.09 7.88
N ARG A 68 -28.33 4.74 8.12
CA ARG A 68 -27.64 5.51 7.08
C ARG A 68 -26.89 4.56 6.14
N LYS A 69 -26.42 5.12 5.03
CA LYS A 69 -25.49 4.44 4.15
C LYS A 69 -24.29 3.94 4.96
N PRO A 70 -23.96 2.64 4.88
CA PRO A 70 -22.91 2.06 5.70
C PRO A 70 -21.52 2.42 5.14
N TYR A 71 -20.50 2.33 5.99
CA TYR A 71 -19.11 2.47 5.58
C TYR A 71 -18.56 1.13 5.06
N LEU A 72 -17.73 1.19 4.03
CA LEU A 72 -16.97 0.02 3.58
C LEU A 72 -15.89 -0.33 4.62
N PRO A 73 -15.56 -1.62 4.79
CA PRO A 73 -14.42 -2.01 5.60
C PRO A 73 -13.12 -1.49 4.98
N ASP A 74 -12.19 -1.01 5.81
CA ASP A 74 -10.95 -0.31 5.41
C ASP A 74 -9.66 -0.98 5.96
N GLY A 75 -9.80 -1.99 6.81
CA GLY A 75 -8.68 -2.75 7.37
C GLY A 75 -8.04 -3.75 6.40
N PRO A 76 -6.91 -4.38 6.79
CA PRO A 76 -6.30 -5.46 6.02
C PRO A 76 -7.28 -6.58 5.68
N GLY A 77 -7.22 -7.06 4.44
CA GLY A 77 -8.13 -8.09 3.92
C GLY A 77 -9.56 -7.65 3.67
N ALA A 78 -9.92 -6.41 3.99
CA ALA A 78 -11.24 -5.87 3.64
C ALA A 78 -11.52 -6.01 2.14
N CYS A 79 -12.77 -6.31 1.80
CA CYS A 79 -13.24 -6.34 0.43
C CYS A 79 -14.75 -6.09 0.39
N TRP A 80 -15.23 -5.75 -0.80
CA TRP A 80 -16.64 -5.57 -1.05
C TRP A 80 -16.99 -6.17 -2.40
N VAL A 81 -18.04 -6.99 -2.39
CA VAL A 81 -18.55 -7.67 -3.57
C VAL A 81 -19.89 -7.06 -3.93
N VAL A 82 -20.08 -6.75 -5.21
CA VAL A 82 -21.38 -6.30 -5.71
C VAL A 82 -22.10 -7.46 -6.38
N ALA A 83 -23.20 -7.90 -5.76
CA ALA A 83 -24.07 -8.92 -6.32
C ALA A 83 -25.32 -8.28 -6.93
N VAL A 84 -25.69 -8.71 -8.12
CA VAL A 84 -26.84 -8.21 -8.87
C VAL A 84 -27.98 -9.18 -8.65
N ARG A 85 -29.14 -8.67 -8.22
CA ARG A 85 -30.32 -9.52 -8.04
C ARG A 85 -30.94 -9.84 -9.39
N LYS A 86 -31.18 -11.13 -9.65
CA LYS A 86 -31.90 -11.59 -10.84
C LYS A 86 -33.42 -11.49 -10.68
N ASP A 87 -33.90 -11.58 -9.43
CA ASP A 87 -35.32 -11.57 -9.11
C ASP A 87 -35.82 -10.17 -8.74
N THR A 88 -36.80 -9.67 -9.49
CA THR A 88 -37.46 -8.37 -9.28
C THR A 88 -38.62 -8.45 -8.29
N CYS A 89 -38.94 -9.62 -7.73
CA CYS A 89 -40.06 -9.81 -6.80
C CYS A 89 -39.90 -9.08 -5.46
N TYR A 90 -38.74 -8.49 -5.16
CA TYR A 90 -38.52 -7.71 -3.94
C TYR A 90 -38.17 -6.24 -4.25
N PRO A 91 -39.15 -5.39 -4.59
CA PRO A 91 -38.92 -4.00 -4.98
C PRO A 91 -38.46 -3.09 -3.83
N ALA A 92 -38.64 -3.49 -2.55
CA ALA A 92 -38.09 -2.77 -1.40
C ALA A 92 -36.57 -2.88 -1.28
N LEU A 93 -35.99 -3.94 -1.86
CA LEU A 93 -34.56 -4.20 -1.85
C LEU A 93 -33.88 -3.53 -3.05
N ARG A 94 -32.60 -3.17 -2.91
CA ARG A 94 -31.77 -2.62 -3.99
C ARG A 94 -31.62 -3.62 -5.14
N ASP A 95 -31.45 -3.13 -6.36
CA ASP A 95 -31.25 -3.98 -7.54
C ASP A 95 -29.86 -4.65 -7.53
N SER A 96 -28.90 -4.01 -6.87
CA SER A 96 -27.59 -4.57 -6.55
C SER A 96 -27.25 -4.33 -5.08
N ILE A 97 -26.67 -5.36 -4.47
CA ILE A 97 -26.31 -5.37 -3.06
C ILE A 97 -24.79 -5.37 -2.93
N VAL A 98 -24.28 -4.63 -1.94
CA VAL A 98 -22.86 -4.67 -1.57
C VAL A 98 -22.73 -5.60 -0.37
N LEU A 99 -21.88 -6.61 -0.52
CA LEU A 99 -21.50 -7.50 0.56
C LEU A 99 -20.14 -7.06 1.12
N PRO A 100 -20.08 -6.47 2.32
CA PRO A 100 -18.82 -6.12 2.97
C PRO A 100 -18.21 -7.36 3.63
N LEU A 101 -16.98 -7.66 3.24
CA LEU A 101 -16.30 -8.91 3.55
C LEU A 101 -14.87 -8.62 4.01
N ARG A 102 -14.20 -9.63 4.58
CA ARG A 102 -12.81 -9.55 5.00
C ARG A 102 -12.13 -10.91 4.91
N TRP A 103 -10.96 -10.97 4.29
CA TRP A 103 -10.05 -12.11 4.39
C TRP A 103 -9.36 -12.12 5.76
N GLN A 104 -9.41 -13.25 6.45
CA GLN A 104 -8.71 -13.48 7.70
C GLN A 104 -7.70 -14.60 7.55
N GLU A 105 -6.52 -14.43 8.14
CA GLU A 105 -5.46 -15.45 8.15
C GLU A 105 -5.68 -16.39 9.35
N GLY A 106 -5.58 -17.70 9.09
CA GLY A 106 -5.88 -18.75 10.05
C GLY A 106 -7.22 -19.43 9.78
N LEU A 107 -7.48 -20.52 10.52
CA LEU A 107 -8.76 -21.21 10.51
C LEU A 107 -9.54 -20.83 11.76
N SER A 108 -10.79 -20.43 11.58
CA SER A 108 -11.69 -20.13 12.68
C SER A 108 -12.22 -21.43 13.30
N GLU A 109 -12.40 -21.45 14.62
CA GLU A 109 -13.06 -22.59 15.29
C GLU A 109 -14.48 -22.83 14.78
N LYS A 110 -15.13 -21.74 14.33
CA LYS A 110 -16.45 -21.76 13.71
C LYS A 110 -16.35 -21.04 12.37
N PRO A 111 -16.44 -21.75 11.24
CA PRO A 111 -16.38 -21.10 9.94
C PRO A 111 -17.54 -20.11 9.80
N PRO A 112 -17.29 -18.96 9.16
CA PRO A 112 -18.32 -17.95 8.96
C PRO A 112 -19.47 -18.51 8.11
N ILE A 113 -20.67 -18.03 8.38
CA ILE A 113 -21.83 -18.38 7.59
C ILE A 113 -21.90 -17.44 6.39
N LEU A 114 -21.51 -17.93 5.22
CA LEU A 114 -21.62 -17.23 3.94
C LEU A 114 -22.71 -17.86 3.05
N PRO A 115 -23.28 -17.11 2.10
CA PRO A 115 -24.04 -17.70 1.01
C PRO A 115 -23.19 -18.75 0.28
N GLU A 116 -23.77 -19.92 -0.01
CA GLU A 116 -23.07 -21.08 -0.61
C GLU A 116 -22.25 -20.70 -1.85
N GLY A 117 -22.85 -20.02 -2.83
CA GLY A 117 -22.14 -19.59 -4.03
C GLY A 117 -21.02 -18.57 -3.77
N LEU A 118 -21.10 -17.77 -2.70
CA LEU A 118 -20.01 -16.86 -2.31
C LEU A 118 -18.85 -17.64 -1.68
N GLN A 119 -19.17 -18.65 -0.85
CA GLN A 119 -18.17 -19.55 -0.27
C GLN A 119 -17.41 -20.31 -1.37
N GLU A 120 -18.13 -20.85 -2.37
CA GLU A 120 -17.51 -21.55 -3.50
C GLU A 120 -16.52 -20.68 -4.27
N VAL A 121 -16.86 -19.41 -4.52
CA VAL A 121 -15.97 -18.46 -5.19
C VAL A 121 -14.77 -18.10 -4.29
N ALA A 122 -14.97 -17.97 -2.98
CA ALA A 122 -13.88 -17.72 -2.04
C ALA A 122 -12.88 -18.87 -2.02
N ASP A 123 -13.36 -20.11 -1.94
CA ASP A 123 -12.53 -21.31 -1.96
C ASP A 123 -11.78 -21.45 -3.29
N GLU A 124 -12.44 -21.12 -4.40
CA GLU A 124 -11.80 -21.05 -5.71
C GLU A 124 -10.69 -19.99 -5.75
N VAL A 125 -10.92 -18.78 -5.24
CA VAL A 125 -9.90 -17.73 -5.17
C VAL A 125 -8.65 -18.20 -4.42
N VAL A 126 -8.82 -18.81 -3.23
CA VAL A 126 -7.68 -19.34 -2.45
C VAL A 126 -6.92 -20.41 -3.25
N ARG A 127 -7.65 -21.35 -3.86
CA ARG A 127 -7.05 -22.42 -4.66
C ARG A 127 -6.24 -21.91 -5.83
N GLU A 128 -6.79 -20.99 -6.62
CA GLU A 128 -6.13 -20.46 -7.83
C GLU A 128 -4.93 -19.54 -7.47
N LEU A 129 -5.02 -18.79 -6.37
CA LEU A 129 -3.90 -17.95 -5.90
C LEU A 129 -2.74 -18.76 -5.32
N LYS A 130 -3.02 -19.87 -4.61
CA LYS A 130 -1.98 -20.82 -4.19
C LYS A 130 -1.33 -21.50 -5.40
N ALA A 131 -2.14 -22.01 -6.34
CA ALA A 131 -1.63 -22.69 -7.54
C ALA A 131 -0.71 -21.79 -8.39
N SER A 132 -0.99 -20.48 -8.42
CA SER A 132 -0.17 -19.48 -9.12
C SER A 132 0.97 -18.88 -8.28
N ARG A 133 1.14 -19.33 -7.03
CA ARG A 133 2.12 -18.82 -6.04
C ARG A 133 1.99 -17.31 -5.78
N ALA A 134 0.77 -16.79 -5.92
CA ALA A 134 0.46 -15.40 -5.58
C ALA A 134 0.35 -15.20 -4.05
N ILE A 135 0.05 -16.28 -3.32
CA ILE A 135 0.08 -16.39 -1.86
C ILE A 135 0.81 -17.70 -1.50
N ALA A 136 1.30 -17.83 -0.26
CA ALA A 136 2.05 -19.02 0.13
C ALA A 136 1.12 -20.23 0.33
N GLU A 137 1.62 -21.44 0.04
CA GLU A 137 0.84 -22.67 0.17
C GLU A 137 0.45 -22.97 1.63
N SER A 138 1.32 -22.58 2.57
CA SER A 138 1.14 -22.72 4.02
C SER A 138 0.00 -21.88 4.58
N ASP A 139 -0.28 -20.74 3.96
CA ASP A 139 -1.20 -19.75 4.52
C ASP A 139 -2.63 -20.28 4.47
N GLN A 140 -3.35 -20.18 5.58
CA GLN A 140 -4.77 -20.52 5.63
C GLN A 140 -5.55 -19.21 5.59
N TRP A 141 -6.51 -19.11 4.68
CA TRP A 141 -7.29 -17.90 4.46
C TRP A 141 -8.77 -18.25 4.41
N GLU A 142 -9.56 -17.56 5.22
CA GLU A 142 -11.00 -17.69 5.27
C GLU A 142 -11.66 -16.34 4.96
N LEU A 143 -12.79 -16.38 4.24
CA LEU A 143 -13.57 -15.19 3.93
C LEU A 143 -14.63 -15.00 5.02
N HIS A 144 -14.59 -13.87 5.70
CA HIS A 144 -15.54 -13.51 6.74
C HIS A 144 -16.43 -12.36 6.27
N PRO A 145 -17.64 -12.22 6.84
CA PRO A 145 -18.33 -10.94 6.80
C PRO A 145 -17.50 -9.89 7.52
N ALA A 146 -17.60 -8.62 7.12
CA ALA A 146 -16.85 -7.54 7.79
C ALA A 146 -17.27 -7.32 9.26
N SER A 147 -18.41 -7.89 9.67
CA SER A 147 -18.94 -7.88 11.05
C SER A 147 -19.53 -9.25 11.36
N ASP A 148 -19.22 -9.79 12.54
CA ASP A 148 -19.53 -11.18 12.94
C ASP A 148 -21.03 -11.55 12.89
N ASN A 149 -21.92 -10.55 12.86
CA ASN A 149 -23.38 -10.73 12.85
C ASN A 149 -24.02 -10.23 11.55
N LEU A 150 -23.25 -10.12 10.47
CA LEU A 150 -23.78 -9.56 9.24
C LEU A 150 -24.70 -10.54 8.51
N PHE A 151 -24.39 -11.83 8.39
CA PHE A 151 -25.23 -12.77 7.63
C PHE A 151 -26.07 -13.68 8.52
N ASP A 152 -27.34 -13.84 8.12
CA ASP A 152 -28.22 -14.92 8.60
C ASP A 152 -28.40 -15.94 7.45
N PRO A 153 -28.08 -17.24 7.65
CA PRO A 153 -28.16 -18.28 6.62
C PRO A 153 -29.56 -18.50 6.02
N GLY A 154 -30.62 -17.88 6.56
CA GLY A 154 -31.99 -18.11 6.11
C GLY A 154 -32.51 -17.20 5.00
N LEU A 155 -31.78 -16.16 4.59
CA LEU A 155 -32.36 -15.11 3.74
C LEU A 155 -32.39 -15.53 2.25
N PRO A 156 -33.58 -15.68 1.63
CA PRO A 156 -33.73 -16.24 0.28
C PRO A 156 -33.14 -15.34 -0.82
N PHE A 157 -33.14 -14.03 -0.62
CA PHE A 157 -32.65 -13.05 -1.60
C PHE A 157 -31.11 -12.94 -1.63
N LEU A 158 -30.39 -13.67 -0.76
CA LEU A 158 -28.95 -13.87 -0.86
C LEU A 158 -28.59 -15.13 -1.67
N LYS A 159 -29.58 -15.87 -2.18
CA LYS A 159 -29.30 -16.96 -3.12
C LYS A 159 -29.04 -16.38 -4.51
N GLY A 160 -27.93 -16.73 -5.12
CA GLY A 160 -27.58 -16.21 -6.43
C GLY A 160 -26.23 -16.67 -6.94
N ASP A 161 -25.91 -16.18 -8.14
CA ASP A 161 -24.62 -16.34 -8.78
C ASP A 161 -23.66 -15.27 -8.28
N TYR A 162 -22.55 -15.72 -7.69
CA TYR A 162 -21.49 -14.88 -7.14
C TYR A 162 -20.21 -14.89 -7.99
N SER A 163 -20.22 -15.49 -9.18
CA SER A 163 -19.04 -15.61 -10.05
C SER A 163 -18.31 -14.26 -10.25
N SER A 164 -19.06 -13.16 -10.36
CA SER A 164 -18.48 -11.83 -10.52
C SER A 164 -17.70 -11.27 -9.32
N ALA A 165 -17.78 -11.95 -8.17
CA ALA A 165 -17.04 -11.65 -6.95
C ALA A 165 -15.57 -12.05 -7.04
N TRP A 166 -15.19 -12.91 -7.98
CA TRP A 166 -13.84 -13.49 -8.00
C TRP A 166 -12.75 -12.42 -8.05
N ALA A 167 -12.85 -11.44 -8.96
CA ALA A 167 -11.82 -10.40 -9.11
C ALA A 167 -11.61 -9.51 -7.86
N PRO A 168 -12.66 -8.91 -7.25
CA PRO A 168 -12.48 -8.14 -6.02
C PRO A 168 -12.01 -8.99 -4.85
N LEU A 169 -12.48 -10.24 -4.72
CA LEU A 169 -12.02 -11.16 -3.67
C LEU A 169 -10.54 -11.52 -3.83
N ALA A 170 -10.11 -11.89 -5.04
CA ALA A 170 -8.73 -12.24 -5.32
C ALA A 170 -7.77 -11.06 -5.15
N GLY A 171 -8.15 -9.86 -5.63
CA GLY A 171 -7.35 -8.66 -5.43
C GLY A 171 -7.16 -8.32 -3.95
N ALA A 172 -8.21 -8.43 -3.15
CA ALA A 172 -8.14 -8.20 -1.71
C ALA A 172 -7.34 -9.28 -0.97
N LEU A 173 -7.42 -10.56 -1.37
CA LEU A 173 -6.62 -11.61 -0.74
C LEU A 173 -5.13 -11.42 -1.00
N ILE A 174 -4.74 -11.12 -2.24
CA ILE A 174 -3.34 -10.80 -2.57
C ILE A 174 -2.86 -9.60 -1.74
N LEU A 175 -3.72 -8.59 -1.57
CA LEU A 175 -3.39 -7.43 -0.77
C LEU A 175 -3.26 -7.78 0.72
N ALA A 176 -4.15 -8.61 1.26
CA ALA A 176 -4.13 -9.08 2.65
C ALA A 176 -2.87 -9.89 2.98
N ALA A 177 -2.47 -10.78 2.06
CA ALA A 177 -1.25 -11.58 2.19
C ALA A 177 0.01 -10.72 2.29
N ASN A 178 -0.02 -9.52 1.68
CA ASN A 178 1.05 -8.52 1.78
C ASN A 178 0.77 -7.44 2.85
N LYS A 179 -0.17 -7.70 3.78
CA LYS A 179 -0.59 -6.80 4.87
C LYS A 179 -1.02 -5.40 4.39
N GLY A 180 -1.48 -5.28 3.16
CA GLY A 180 -1.99 -4.04 2.59
C GLY A 180 -3.45 -3.76 2.94
N LYS A 181 -3.85 -2.49 2.82
CA LYS A 181 -5.22 -2.00 3.03
C LYS A 181 -5.84 -1.58 1.69
N PRO A 182 -7.09 -1.95 1.39
CA PRO A 182 -7.74 -1.58 0.13
C PRO A 182 -8.23 -0.12 0.14
N ASP A 183 -8.21 0.55 -1.01
CA ASP A 183 -8.80 1.86 -1.23
C ASP A 183 -10.28 1.69 -1.57
N HIS A 184 -11.16 2.18 -0.69
CA HIS A 184 -12.61 2.15 -0.85
C HIS A 184 -13.11 2.84 -2.13
N LYS A 185 -12.26 3.63 -2.81
CA LYS A 185 -12.58 4.29 -4.08
C LYS A 185 -12.30 3.43 -5.31
N VAL A 186 -11.64 2.28 -5.16
CA VAL A 186 -11.24 1.40 -6.27
C VAL A 186 -12.03 0.10 -6.24
N TRP A 187 -12.94 -0.03 -7.20
CA TRP A 187 -13.89 -1.14 -7.28
C TRP A 187 -13.53 -2.08 -8.42
N ALA A 188 -14.04 -3.32 -8.35
CA ALA A 188 -13.83 -4.32 -9.39
C ALA A 188 -15.03 -5.27 -9.50
N THR A 189 -15.22 -5.81 -10.70
CA THR A 189 -16.09 -6.96 -10.96
C THR A 189 -15.42 -7.88 -11.96
N GLY A 190 -15.58 -9.19 -11.84
CA GLY A 190 -15.03 -10.13 -12.82
C GLY A 190 -15.13 -11.56 -12.34
N ALA A 191 -15.46 -12.47 -13.26
CA ALA A 191 -15.42 -13.90 -13.03
C ALA A 191 -14.06 -14.46 -13.46
N TRP A 192 -13.73 -15.67 -13.02
CA TRP A 192 -12.49 -16.33 -13.40
C TRP A 192 -12.75 -17.52 -14.30
N ASP A 193 -11.94 -17.63 -15.33
CA ASP A 193 -11.81 -18.80 -16.16
C ASP A 193 -10.34 -19.22 -16.20
N ARG A 194 -10.06 -20.50 -15.98
CA ARG A 194 -8.69 -21.02 -15.89
C ARG A 194 -7.89 -20.87 -17.18
N GLN A 195 -8.55 -20.75 -18.34
CA GLN A 195 -7.87 -20.62 -19.63
C GLN A 195 -7.78 -19.16 -20.07
N ALA A 196 -8.86 -18.40 -19.85
CA ALA A 196 -9.01 -17.04 -20.35
C ALA A 196 -8.69 -15.94 -19.32
N GLY A 197 -8.54 -16.28 -18.04
CA GLY A 197 -8.31 -15.32 -16.95
C GLY A 197 -9.61 -14.64 -16.49
N VAL A 198 -9.59 -13.32 -16.29
CA VAL A 198 -10.78 -12.58 -15.84
C VAL A 198 -11.78 -12.41 -17.00
N THR A 199 -12.98 -12.96 -16.85
CA THR A 199 -14.01 -13.06 -17.90
C THR A 199 -15.25 -12.21 -17.65
N ARG A 200 -16.12 -12.12 -18.67
CA ARG A 200 -17.34 -11.30 -18.70
C ARG A 200 -18.28 -11.63 -17.54
N VAL A 201 -18.99 -10.62 -17.07
CA VAL A 201 -20.00 -10.73 -16.01
C VAL A 201 -21.24 -9.92 -16.39
N GLU A 202 -22.37 -10.26 -15.78
CA GLU A 202 -23.64 -9.57 -15.97
C GLU A 202 -23.83 -8.39 -15.01
N GLY A 203 -24.83 -7.55 -15.29
CA GLY A 203 -25.30 -6.47 -14.42
C GLY A 203 -24.31 -5.33 -14.22
N ILE A 204 -23.57 -4.96 -15.27
CA ILE A 204 -22.56 -3.89 -15.22
C ILE A 204 -23.20 -2.54 -14.85
N LYS A 205 -24.38 -2.25 -15.40
CA LYS A 205 -25.11 -1.01 -15.11
C LYS A 205 -25.42 -0.86 -13.63
N GLU A 206 -26.00 -1.90 -13.03
CA GLU A 206 -26.43 -1.90 -11.63
C GLU A 206 -25.22 -1.85 -10.68
N LYS A 207 -24.12 -2.54 -11.04
CA LYS A 207 -22.86 -2.48 -10.29
C LYS A 207 -22.22 -1.09 -10.30
N LEU A 208 -22.22 -0.42 -11.44
CA LEU A 208 -21.68 0.95 -11.56
C LEU A 208 -22.55 1.96 -10.80
N ALA A 209 -23.88 1.81 -10.83
CA ALA A 209 -24.78 2.67 -10.06
C ALA A 209 -24.48 2.59 -8.56
N VAL A 210 -24.28 1.38 -8.03
CA VAL A 210 -23.89 1.17 -6.63
C VAL A 210 -22.49 1.70 -6.35
N ALA A 211 -21.52 1.50 -7.24
CA ALA A 211 -20.19 2.06 -7.05
C ALA A 211 -20.19 3.59 -6.98
N ASN A 212 -20.98 4.25 -7.84
CA ASN A 212 -21.17 5.70 -7.81
C ASN A 212 -21.83 6.15 -6.50
N GLU A 213 -22.84 5.42 -6.03
CA GLU A 213 -23.45 5.68 -4.73
C GLU A 213 -22.39 5.65 -3.63
N PHE A 214 -21.47 4.68 -3.66
CA PHE A 214 -20.34 4.55 -2.73
C PHE A 214 -19.14 5.44 -3.04
N HIS A 215 -19.26 6.39 -3.97
CA HIS A 215 -18.21 7.35 -4.34
C HIS A 215 -16.92 6.70 -4.84
N ALA A 216 -17.04 5.56 -5.53
CA ALA A 216 -15.94 4.99 -6.29
C ALA A 216 -15.41 6.03 -7.29
N THR A 217 -14.09 6.10 -7.45
CA THR A 217 -13.44 6.92 -8.48
C THR A 217 -12.86 6.08 -9.60
N GLN A 218 -12.65 4.78 -9.35
CA GLN A 218 -12.16 3.83 -10.34
C GLN A 218 -12.97 2.54 -10.28
N PHE A 219 -13.24 1.95 -11.44
CA PHE A 219 -13.96 0.68 -11.52
C PHE A 219 -13.33 -0.23 -12.58
N PHE A 220 -12.79 -1.37 -12.14
CA PHE A 220 -12.17 -2.38 -13.00
C PHE A 220 -13.21 -3.38 -13.50
N VAL A 221 -13.24 -3.57 -14.83
CA VAL A 221 -14.12 -4.54 -15.49
C VAL A 221 -13.32 -5.48 -16.39
N PRO A 222 -13.86 -6.67 -16.73
CA PRO A 222 -13.29 -7.52 -17.77
C PRO A 222 -13.21 -6.75 -19.09
N ALA A 223 -12.20 -7.03 -19.91
CA ALA A 223 -11.97 -6.28 -21.16
C ALA A 223 -13.21 -6.32 -22.11
N SER A 224 -13.97 -7.41 -22.07
CA SER A 224 -15.22 -7.61 -22.81
C SER A 224 -16.40 -6.76 -22.33
N CYS A 225 -16.29 -6.11 -21.16
CA CYS A 225 -17.31 -5.23 -20.57
C CYS A 225 -16.90 -3.74 -20.66
N PHE A 226 -15.71 -3.43 -21.17
CA PHE A 226 -15.12 -2.10 -21.08
C PHE A 226 -15.95 -1.01 -21.78
N GLU A 227 -16.28 -1.22 -23.05
CA GLU A 227 -17.03 -0.20 -23.82
C GLU A 227 -18.46 -0.02 -23.27
N GLU A 228 -19.11 -1.12 -22.87
CA GLU A 228 -20.43 -1.08 -22.22
C GLU A 228 -20.38 -0.26 -20.92
N ALA A 229 -19.43 -0.55 -20.02
CA ALA A 229 -19.26 0.18 -18.77
C ALA A 229 -18.95 1.67 -19.00
N ARG A 230 -18.06 1.97 -19.96
CA ARG A 230 -17.66 3.33 -20.30
C ARG A 230 -18.81 4.14 -20.88
N GLN A 231 -19.65 3.52 -21.71
CA GLN A 231 -20.85 4.15 -22.24
C GLN A 231 -21.81 4.53 -21.11
N TRP A 232 -22.11 3.61 -20.19
CA TRP A 232 -23.01 3.88 -19.05
C TRP A 232 -22.51 5.01 -18.15
N VAL A 233 -21.22 5.03 -17.79
CA VAL A 233 -20.63 6.11 -16.98
C VAL A 233 -20.78 7.47 -17.68
N ARG A 234 -20.54 7.54 -18.99
CA ARG A 234 -20.67 8.78 -19.77
C ARG A 234 -22.10 9.27 -19.85
N GLU A 235 -23.06 8.38 -20.15
CA GLU A 235 -24.47 8.72 -20.28
C GLU A 235 -25.06 9.27 -18.97
N ASN A 236 -24.53 8.83 -17.83
CA ASN A 236 -24.99 9.27 -16.50
C ASN A 236 -24.09 10.34 -15.87
N ASN A 237 -23.04 10.79 -16.56
CA ASN A 237 -22.06 11.77 -16.07
C ASN A 237 -21.47 11.41 -14.68
N TRP A 238 -21.15 10.14 -14.47
CA TRP A 238 -20.55 9.68 -13.22
C TRP A 238 -19.04 9.92 -13.18
N PRO A 239 -18.46 10.34 -12.04
CA PRO A 239 -17.03 10.61 -11.90
C PRO A 239 -16.20 9.33 -11.69
N ILE A 240 -16.51 8.26 -12.43
CA ILE A 240 -15.85 6.94 -12.33
C ILE A 240 -14.94 6.74 -13.54
N GLU A 241 -13.66 6.49 -13.33
CA GLU A 241 -12.75 6.03 -14.36
C GLU A 241 -12.92 4.51 -14.56
N ILE A 242 -13.39 4.09 -15.74
CA ILE A 242 -13.44 2.67 -16.10
C ILE A 242 -12.05 2.19 -16.52
N LYS A 243 -11.58 1.11 -15.91
CA LYS A 243 -10.31 0.44 -16.22
C LYS A 243 -10.53 -1.03 -16.57
N THR A 244 -9.53 -1.66 -17.18
CA THR A 244 -9.57 -3.10 -17.47
C THR A 244 -8.49 -3.86 -16.72
N PHE A 245 -8.76 -5.13 -16.45
CA PHE A 245 -7.71 -6.10 -16.10
C PHE A 245 -6.75 -6.32 -17.29
N GLU A 246 -5.59 -6.93 -17.02
CA GLU A 246 -4.66 -7.33 -18.08
C GLU A 246 -5.31 -8.43 -18.95
N ARG A 247 -5.12 -8.37 -20.27
CA ARG A 247 -5.85 -9.26 -21.20
C ARG A 247 -5.36 -10.71 -21.12
N SER A 248 -6.32 -11.63 -21.00
CA SER A 248 -6.21 -13.05 -21.40
C SER A 248 -4.99 -13.81 -20.89
N THR A 249 -4.69 -13.70 -19.59
CA THR A 249 -3.69 -14.52 -18.92
C THR A 249 -4.34 -15.46 -17.91
N PRO A 250 -4.01 -16.77 -17.92
CA PRO A 250 -4.50 -17.74 -16.93
C PRO A 250 -3.77 -17.60 -15.58
N ARG A 251 -2.93 -16.57 -15.39
CA ARG A 251 -2.19 -16.31 -14.16
C ARG A 251 -2.88 -15.19 -13.37
N PRO A 252 -3.57 -15.50 -12.27
CA PRO A 252 -4.28 -14.51 -11.44
C PRO A 252 -3.48 -13.25 -11.12
N HIS A 253 -2.23 -13.41 -10.69
CA HIS A 253 -1.36 -12.30 -10.31
C HIS A 253 -1.07 -11.35 -11.47
N GLU A 254 -0.89 -11.87 -12.69
CA GLU A 254 -0.67 -11.06 -13.88
C GLU A 254 -1.98 -10.38 -14.32
N ALA A 255 -3.10 -11.12 -14.34
CA ALA A 255 -4.42 -10.61 -14.72
C ALA A 255 -4.85 -9.42 -13.84
N LEU A 256 -4.64 -9.54 -12.53
CA LEU A 256 -5.04 -8.55 -11.53
C LEU A 256 -4.01 -7.45 -11.31
N ARG A 257 -2.84 -7.48 -11.97
CA ARG A 257 -1.77 -6.51 -11.73
C ARG A 257 -2.22 -5.04 -11.82
N PRO A 258 -2.95 -4.58 -12.86
CA PRO A 258 -3.41 -3.20 -12.94
C PRO A 258 -4.36 -2.82 -11.80
N TYR A 259 -5.24 -3.76 -11.40
CA TYR A 259 -6.18 -3.57 -10.31
C TYR A 259 -5.47 -3.50 -8.96
N LYS A 260 -4.57 -4.44 -8.66
CA LYS A 260 -3.80 -4.50 -7.40
C LYS A 260 -3.02 -3.21 -7.13
N LEU A 261 -2.41 -2.64 -8.19
CA LEU A 261 -1.65 -1.40 -8.08
C LEU A 261 -2.51 -0.21 -7.64
N GLN A 262 -3.77 -0.16 -8.07
CA GLN A 262 -4.70 0.91 -7.72
C GLN A 262 -5.47 0.59 -6.43
N LEU A 263 -5.76 -0.68 -6.16
CA LEU A 263 -6.52 -1.10 -4.99
C LEU A 263 -5.81 -0.78 -3.67
N ARG A 264 -4.48 -0.68 -3.64
CA ARG A 264 -3.76 -0.47 -2.39
C ARG A 264 -3.78 0.99 -1.94
N VAL A 265 -4.09 1.22 -0.66
CA VAL A 265 -3.72 2.47 0.04
C VAL A 265 -2.26 2.35 0.50
N PRO A 266 -1.35 3.24 0.06
CA PRO A 266 0.00 3.30 0.62
C PRO A 266 -0.05 3.61 2.11
N ALA A 267 0.77 2.93 2.93
CA ALA A 267 0.85 3.25 4.36
C ALA A 267 1.29 4.71 4.54
N SER A 268 0.57 5.45 5.38
CA SER A 268 0.87 6.84 5.71
C SER A 268 2.04 6.95 6.68
N ARG A 269 2.53 8.18 6.89
CA ARG A 269 3.58 8.47 7.88
C ARG A 269 3.20 8.05 9.31
N SER A 270 1.92 8.06 9.65
CA SER A 270 1.40 7.65 10.97
C SER A 270 1.24 6.14 11.14
N ASP A 271 1.36 5.35 10.06
CA ASP A 271 1.27 3.90 10.15
C ASP A 271 2.56 3.27 10.72
N PRO A 272 2.49 2.04 11.27
CA PRO A 272 3.66 1.34 11.81
C PRO A 272 4.83 1.23 10.82
N PRO A 273 6.09 1.23 11.30
CA PRO A 273 7.28 1.10 10.46
C PRO A 273 7.24 -0.12 9.52
N GLU A 274 6.69 -1.23 9.98
CA GLU A 274 6.59 -2.48 9.20
C GLU A 274 5.67 -2.32 7.98
N GLU A 275 4.52 -1.65 8.14
CA GLU A 275 3.59 -1.37 7.04
C GLU A 275 4.21 -0.41 6.01
N ARG A 276 4.91 0.62 6.49
CA ARG A 276 5.63 1.57 5.64
C ARG A 276 6.77 0.91 4.85
N ALA A 277 7.54 0.05 5.51
CA ALA A 277 8.59 -0.73 4.84
C ALA A 277 8.01 -1.65 3.75
N ALA A 278 6.91 -2.34 4.03
CA ALA A 278 6.22 -3.18 3.05
C ALA A 278 5.72 -2.34 1.85
N THR A 279 5.13 -1.16 2.09
CA THR A 279 4.74 -0.23 1.02
C THR A 279 5.94 0.21 0.18
N TYR A 280 7.05 0.60 0.78
CA TYR A 280 8.26 1.00 0.05
C TYR A 280 8.78 -0.10 -0.88
N LEU A 281 8.81 -1.35 -0.41
CA LEU A 281 9.33 -2.48 -1.17
C LEU A 281 8.47 -2.80 -2.41
N ASP A 282 7.14 -2.64 -2.28
CA ASP A 282 6.17 -2.95 -3.32
C ASP A 282 6.02 -1.87 -4.40
N ILE A 283 6.47 -0.63 -4.13
CA ILE A 283 6.46 0.42 -5.15
C ILE A 283 7.51 0.11 -6.24
N SER A 284 7.01 -0.06 -7.46
CA SER A 284 7.81 -0.44 -8.63
C SER A 284 8.51 0.76 -9.29
N SER A 285 7.87 1.93 -9.30
CA SER A 285 8.44 3.16 -9.83
C SER A 285 9.50 3.72 -8.88
N ASP A 286 10.74 3.91 -9.36
CA ASP A 286 11.83 4.48 -8.56
C ASP A 286 11.51 5.90 -8.07
N HIS A 287 10.84 6.69 -8.90
CA HIS A 287 10.44 8.06 -8.55
C HIS A 287 9.38 8.08 -7.43
N GLU A 288 8.31 7.31 -7.57
CA GLU A 288 7.27 7.21 -6.54
C GLU A 288 7.81 6.63 -5.24
N ARG A 289 8.68 5.62 -5.34
CA ARG A 289 9.31 4.98 -4.19
C ARG A 289 10.19 5.96 -3.43
N ARG A 290 11.00 6.73 -4.14
CA ARG A 290 11.84 7.77 -3.53
C ARG A 290 11.00 8.83 -2.85
N LYS A 291 9.95 9.33 -3.52
CA LYS A 291 9.01 10.28 -2.92
C LYS A 291 8.40 9.71 -1.64
N TYR A 292 7.93 8.46 -1.69
CA TYR A 292 7.39 7.77 -0.52
C TYR A 292 8.41 7.65 0.62
N TYR A 293 9.66 7.30 0.32
CA TYR A 293 10.74 7.23 1.31
C TYR A 293 10.96 8.58 2.01
N LEU A 294 11.04 9.65 1.22
CA LEU A 294 11.23 11.01 1.73
C LEU A 294 10.07 11.47 2.61
N ASP A 295 8.83 11.23 2.15
CA ASP A 295 7.61 11.71 2.82
C ASP A 295 7.27 10.88 4.07
N CYS A 296 7.50 9.56 4.01
CA CYS A 296 6.96 8.62 5.00
C CYS A 296 8.02 7.88 5.81
N ILE A 297 9.30 7.82 5.43
CA ILE A 297 10.30 6.95 6.11
C ILE A 297 11.47 7.74 6.69
N LEU A 298 12.04 8.63 5.88
CA LEU A 298 13.35 9.25 6.10
C LEU A 298 13.54 9.83 7.51
N GLU A 299 12.59 10.65 7.96
CA GLU A 299 12.76 11.41 9.20
C GLU A 299 12.76 10.49 10.43
N ASP A 300 11.84 9.54 10.49
CA ASP A 300 11.74 8.58 11.60
C ASP A 300 12.96 7.67 11.65
N LEU A 301 13.39 7.17 10.48
CA LEU A 301 14.58 6.33 10.38
C LEU A 301 15.84 7.10 10.78
N ALA A 302 15.99 8.35 10.37
CA ALA A 302 17.11 9.19 10.80
C ALA A 302 17.10 9.44 12.32
N ASN A 303 15.92 9.63 12.91
CA ASN A 303 15.76 9.75 14.37
C ASN A 303 16.19 8.46 15.09
N GLU A 304 15.75 7.31 14.59
CA GLU A 304 16.15 6.00 15.12
C GLU A 304 17.66 5.80 15.08
N LEU A 305 18.30 6.08 13.93
CA LEU A 305 19.75 5.97 13.79
C LEU A 305 20.51 6.93 14.71
N ARG A 306 20.03 8.16 14.90
CA ARG A 306 20.64 9.11 15.86
C ARG A 306 20.51 8.62 17.31
N ASN A 307 19.37 8.01 17.65
CA ASN A 307 19.13 7.48 18.98
C ASN A 307 20.06 6.30 19.35
N GLN A 308 20.61 5.57 18.36
CA GLN A 308 21.66 4.56 18.58
C GLN A 308 22.90 5.15 19.27
N PHE A 309 23.15 6.46 19.10
CA PHE A 309 24.29 7.19 19.66
C PHE A 309 23.87 8.20 20.73
N SER A 310 22.71 8.02 21.37
CA SER A 310 22.23 8.91 22.45
C SER A 310 23.20 9.03 23.63
N LYS A 311 24.05 8.03 23.86
CA LYS A 311 25.10 8.03 24.90
C LYS A 311 26.44 8.59 24.42
N GLU A 312 26.62 8.76 23.12
CA GLU A 312 27.86 9.20 22.47
C GLU A 312 27.54 10.21 21.34
N PRO A 313 26.84 11.32 21.64
CA PRO A 313 26.34 12.26 20.63
C PRO A 313 27.45 12.94 19.83
N GLU A 314 28.67 13.01 20.36
CA GLU A 314 29.85 13.49 19.65
C GLU A 314 30.17 12.66 18.40
N LYS A 315 29.79 11.37 18.36
CA LYS A 315 29.94 10.53 17.16
C LYS A 315 29.07 11.00 15.99
N LEU A 316 28.02 11.78 16.26
CA LEU A 316 27.12 12.32 15.23
C LEU A 316 27.47 13.75 14.80
N GLN A 317 28.34 14.47 15.53
CA GLN A 317 28.74 15.82 15.13
C GLN A 317 29.39 15.77 13.75
N CYS A 318 28.97 16.57 12.77
CA CYS A 318 29.54 16.53 11.44
C CYS A 318 29.54 17.91 10.83
N ARG A 319 30.71 18.41 10.42
CA ARG A 319 30.81 19.67 9.67
C ARG A 319 30.91 19.40 8.18
N TYR A 320 31.66 18.35 7.81
CA TYR A 320 31.92 17.95 6.44
C TYR A 320 31.49 16.51 6.24
N PHE A 321 30.68 16.26 5.21
CA PHE A 321 30.23 14.91 4.86
C PHE A 321 30.63 14.57 3.42
N ILE A 322 31.15 13.36 3.20
CA ILE A 322 31.47 12.85 1.87
C ILE A 322 30.69 11.55 1.64
N THR A 323 30.07 11.43 0.47
CA THR A 323 29.37 10.20 0.06
C THR A 323 29.42 10.02 -1.47
N ILE A 324 29.00 8.86 -1.96
CA ILE A 324 28.97 8.50 -3.37
C ILE A 324 27.52 8.24 -3.80
N VAL A 325 27.15 8.73 -4.98
CA VAL A 325 25.87 8.42 -5.65
C VAL A 325 25.87 6.96 -6.10
N SER A 326 24.81 6.25 -5.72
CA SER A 326 24.53 4.88 -6.15
C SER A 326 23.13 4.79 -6.77
N ASP A 327 22.72 3.58 -7.16
CA ASP A 327 21.36 3.30 -7.63
C ASP A 327 20.28 3.57 -6.56
N SER A 328 20.68 3.73 -5.30
CA SER A 328 19.80 4.04 -4.16
C SER A 328 20.23 5.35 -3.49
N PRO A 329 19.83 6.52 -4.01
CA PRO A 329 20.16 7.82 -3.42
C PRO A 329 19.52 8.05 -2.05
N GLU A 330 18.58 7.20 -1.64
CA GLU A 330 17.93 7.22 -0.32
C GLU A 330 18.93 7.31 0.83
N LEU A 331 20.08 6.63 0.71
CA LEU A 331 21.13 6.66 1.72
C LEU A 331 21.76 8.05 1.89
N ILE A 332 21.90 8.80 0.79
CA ILE A 332 22.43 10.16 0.85
C ILE A 332 21.48 11.05 1.65
N TYR A 333 20.18 10.97 1.38
CA TYR A 333 19.16 11.70 2.13
C TYR A 333 19.20 11.33 3.62
N LEU A 334 19.25 10.02 3.91
CA LEU A 334 19.32 9.50 5.28
C LEU A 334 20.53 10.02 6.04
N MET A 335 21.73 9.94 5.46
CA MET A 335 22.95 10.39 6.12
C MET A 335 22.98 11.91 6.33
N HIS A 336 22.38 12.70 5.44
CA HIS A 336 22.24 14.14 5.66
C HIS A 336 21.30 14.44 6.85
N PHE A 337 20.22 13.69 7.02
CA PHE A 337 19.31 13.85 8.18
C PHE A 337 19.91 13.37 9.50
N VAL A 338 20.75 12.32 9.45
CA VAL A 338 21.47 11.79 10.62
C VAL A 338 22.58 12.74 11.07
N PHE A 339 23.45 13.17 10.16
CA PHE A 339 24.66 13.93 10.50
C PHE A 339 24.50 15.45 10.44
N ARG A 340 23.51 15.96 9.68
CA ARG A 340 23.24 17.39 9.45
C ARG A 340 24.52 18.19 9.14
N PRO A 341 25.29 17.81 8.10
CA PRO A 341 26.54 18.46 7.78
C PRO A 341 26.33 19.92 7.33
N ARG A 342 27.31 20.79 7.59
CA ARG A 342 27.32 22.16 7.05
C ARG A 342 27.73 22.20 5.59
N LYS A 343 28.66 21.34 5.19
CA LYS A 343 29.09 21.16 3.80
C LYS A 343 29.11 19.69 3.46
N SER A 344 28.69 19.32 2.26
CA SER A 344 28.82 17.95 1.79
C SER A 344 29.39 17.88 0.39
N LEU A 345 30.17 16.84 0.13
CA LEU A 345 30.70 16.49 -1.18
C LEU A 345 30.05 15.18 -1.62
N ILE A 346 29.31 15.25 -2.72
CA ILE A 346 28.55 14.14 -3.28
C ILE A 346 29.22 13.73 -4.59
N LEU A 347 29.88 12.58 -4.57
CA LEU A 347 30.64 12.11 -5.71
C LEU A 347 29.83 11.20 -6.62
N TYR A 348 30.04 11.30 -7.93
CA TYR A 348 29.53 10.32 -8.89
C TYR A 348 30.61 9.94 -9.91
N THR A 349 30.61 8.68 -10.33
CA THR A 349 31.54 8.20 -11.36
C THR A 349 31.22 8.78 -12.73
N GLN A 350 32.22 9.38 -13.39
CA GLN A 350 32.20 9.67 -14.83
C GLN A 350 32.39 8.36 -15.60
N GLU A 351 31.48 8.07 -16.50
CA GLU A 351 31.53 6.85 -17.28
C GLU A 351 32.61 6.84 -18.37
N SER A 352 33.21 5.67 -18.58
CA SER A 352 33.67 5.29 -19.91
C SER A 352 32.46 4.80 -20.72
N GLN A 353 32.38 5.15 -22.01
CA GLN A 353 31.20 5.01 -22.90
C GLN A 353 30.56 3.60 -23.06
N SER A 354 30.96 2.60 -22.27
CA SER A 354 30.63 1.19 -22.46
C SER A 354 29.45 0.65 -21.64
N ASN A 355 28.90 1.39 -20.65
CA ASN A 355 27.87 0.87 -19.74
C ASN A 355 26.60 1.75 -19.69
N ARG A 356 25.71 1.58 -20.68
CA ARG A 356 24.40 2.27 -20.83
C ARG A 356 23.46 2.34 -19.60
N ARG A 357 23.73 1.59 -18.52
CA ARG A 357 22.95 1.67 -17.28
C ARG A 357 23.32 2.87 -16.40
N ASN A 358 24.49 3.46 -16.60
CA ASN A 358 25.05 4.46 -15.68
C ASN A 358 24.78 5.91 -16.10
N GLU A 359 24.15 6.15 -17.28
CA GLU A 359 23.81 7.50 -17.79
C GLU A 359 22.93 8.29 -16.80
N SER A 360 22.41 7.61 -15.78
CA SER A 360 21.60 8.17 -14.70
C SER A 360 22.37 8.83 -13.56
N TYR A 361 23.65 8.53 -13.28
CA TYR A 361 24.30 9.07 -12.06
C TYR A 361 24.49 10.58 -12.02
N PRO A 362 24.91 11.26 -13.11
CA PRO A 362 24.98 12.73 -13.10
C PRO A 362 23.61 13.36 -12.85
N LYS A 363 22.56 12.76 -13.43
CA LYS A 363 21.17 13.21 -13.25
C LYS A 363 20.71 12.98 -11.80
N LEU A 364 20.96 11.80 -11.24
CA LEU A 364 20.64 11.49 -9.85
C LEU A 364 21.41 12.40 -8.87
N ALA A 365 22.69 12.67 -9.15
CA ALA A 365 23.49 13.59 -8.35
C ALA A 365 22.90 15.01 -8.35
N ALA A 366 22.51 15.50 -9.53
CA ALA A 366 21.83 16.79 -9.67
C ALA A 366 20.47 16.82 -8.94
N GLU A 367 19.65 15.76 -9.07
CA GLU A 367 18.38 15.62 -8.34
C GLU A 367 18.60 15.63 -6.81
N VAL A 368 19.63 14.96 -6.32
CA VAL A 368 20.00 14.95 -4.90
C VAL A 368 20.46 16.33 -4.44
N GLU A 369 21.29 17.01 -5.23
CA GLU A 369 21.77 18.35 -4.92
C GLU A 369 20.64 19.37 -4.89
N GLU A 370 19.75 19.33 -5.87
CA GLU A 370 18.55 20.18 -5.94
C GLU A 370 17.65 19.95 -4.72
N TRP A 371 17.37 18.69 -4.39
CA TRP A 371 16.57 18.35 -3.20
C TRP A 371 17.23 18.84 -1.91
N LEU A 372 18.54 18.61 -1.73
CA LEU A 372 19.26 19.07 -0.54
C LEU A 372 19.27 20.60 -0.44
N LYS A 373 19.27 21.33 -1.57
CA LYS A 373 19.21 22.80 -1.62
C LYS A 373 17.80 23.38 -1.48
N SER A 374 16.75 22.56 -1.46
CA SER A 374 15.37 23.06 -1.35
C SER A 374 15.16 23.80 -0.02
N PRO A 375 14.36 24.88 0.00
CA PRO A 375 14.12 25.64 1.23
C PRO A 375 13.60 24.78 2.40
N GLU A 376 12.69 23.85 2.10
CA GLU A 376 12.08 22.97 3.09
C GLU A 376 13.11 22.05 3.75
N VAL A 377 14.04 21.50 2.96
CA VAL A 377 15.12 20.64 3.46
C VAL A 377 16.16 21.46 4.21
N GLN A 378 16.47 22.66 3.73
CA GLN A 378 17.43 23.56 4.36
C GLN A 378 16.98 24.06 5.73
N GLU A 379 15.68 24.29 5.92
CA GLU A 379 15.09 24.61 7.23
C GLU A 379 15.33 23.47 8.24
N GLN A 380 15.23 22.22 7.80
CA GLN A 380 15.41 21.04 8.66
C GLN A 380 16.89 20.70 8.92
N LEU A 381 17.77 20.91 7.93
CA LEU A 381 19.19 20.55 8.00
C LEU A 381 20.09 21.67 8.54
N GLY A 382 19.67 22.93 8.50
CA GLY A 382 20.45 24.06 9.05
C GLY A 382 21.54 24.59 8.11
N SER A 383 21.16 25.08 6.93
CA SER A 383 22.05 25.72 5.95
C SER A 383 23.19 24.83 5.39
N SER A 384 22.85 23.59 5.02
CA SER A 384 23.79 22.66 4.38
C SER A 384 24.19 23.14 2.97
N GLN A 385 25.46 23.04 2.62
CA GLN A 385 26.01 23.41 1.30
C GLN A 385 26.49 22.16 0.57
N PRO A 386 25.62 21.45 -0.16
CA PRO A 386 26.03 20.31 -0.95
C PRO A 386 26.77 20.78 -2.21
N ARG A 387 27.84 20.04 -2.56
CA ARG A 387 28.60 20.16 -3.79
C ARG A 387 28.64 18.80 -4.47
N VAL A 388 28.21 18.74 -5.72
CA VAL A 388 28.32 17.54 -6.54
C VAL A 388 29.59 17.58 -7.37
N GLU A 389 30.32 16.48 -7.42
CA GLU A 389 31.55 16.39 -8.20
C GLU A 389 31.70 15.03 -8.88
N ALA A 390 32.16 15.09 -10.12
CA ALA A 390 32.42 13.92 -10.93
C ALA A 390 33.84 13.39 -10.66
N PHE A 391 34.03 12.07 -10.68
CA PHE A 391 35.36 11.48 -10.64
C PHE A 391 35.49 10.31 -11.63
N PRO A 392 36.66 10.10 -12.24
CA PRO A 392 36.86 8.98 -13.15
C PRO A 392 36.80 7.64 -12.41
N ASP A 393 36.34 6.59 -13.09
CA ASP A 393 36.58 5.22 -12.63
C ASP A 393 38.08 4.92 -12.74
N GLY A 394 38.65 4.24 -11.75
CA GLY A 394 40.09 4.02 -11.65
C GLY A 394 40.43 2.96 -10.62
N ASP A 395 41.71 2.57 -10.57
CA ASP A 395 42.23 1.68 -9.55
C ASP A 395 42.61 2.43 -8.26
N LEU A 396 43.18 1.73 -7.29
CA LEU A 396 43.57 2.35 -6.01
C LEU A 396 44.68 3.40 -6.17
N GLU A 397 45.59 3.23 -7.13
CA GLU A 397 46.71 4.14 -7.36
C GLU A 397 46.22 5.48 -7.90
N GLU A 398 45.13 5.48 -8.67
CA GLU A 398 44.47 6.69 -9.17
C GLU A 398 43.48 7.28 -8.16
N LEU A 399 42.65 6.44 -7.54
CA LEU A 399 41.56 6.89 -6.66
C LEU A 399 42.08 7.50 -5.35
N VAL A 400 43.10 6.90 -4.71
CA VAL A 400 43.56 7.37 -3.39
C VAL A 400 44.14 8.79 -3.44
N PRO A 401 45.07 9.14 -4.35
CA PRO A 401 45.56 10.52 -4.47
C PRO A 401 44.45 11.52 -4.80
N ARG A 402 43.51 11.13 -5.68
CA ARG A 402 42.37 11.99 -6.02
C ARG A 402 41.47 12.25 -4.82
N PHE A 403 41.11 11.21 -4.07
CA PHE A 403 40.29 11.32 -2.87
C PHE A 403 40.96 12.14 -1.77
N ARG A 404 42.28 12.01 -1.59
CA ARG A 404 43.04 12.89 -0.66
C ARG A 404 42.94 14.35 -1.07
N SER A 405 43.16 14.64 -2.36
CA SER A 405 43.04 16.01 -2.87
C SER A 405 41.64 16.61 -2.65
N LEU A 406 40.58 15.81 -2.80
CA LEU A 406 39.20 16.24 -2.54
C LEU A 406 38.96 16.52 -1.05
N VAL A 407 39.51 15.70 -0.16
CA VAL A 407 39.42 15.90 1.29
C VAL A 407 40.16 17.17 1.70
N ASP A 408 41.38 17.37 1.20
CA ASP A 408 42.19 18.56 1.50
C ASP A 408 41.48 19.84 1.04
N GLU A 409 40.87 19.82 -0.15
CA GLU A 409 40.10 20.93 -0.69
C GLU A 409 38.83 21.21 0.13
N LEU A 410 38.12 20.17 0.57
CA LEU A 410 36.91 20.31 1.38
C LEU A 410 37.21 20.84 2.78
N LEU A 411 38.27 20.36 3.42
CA LEU A 411 38.68 20.74 4.77
C LEU A 411 39.35 22.11 4.82
N GLN A 412 40.15 22.49 3.82
CA GLN A 412 40.93 23.73 3.80
C GLN A 412 41.78 23.93 5.08
N GLY A 413 42.30 22.83 5.63
CA GLY A 413 43.10 22.81 6.87
C GLY A 413 42.29 22.76 8.18
N ASP A 414 40.96 22.61 8.13
CA ASP A 414 40.11 22.40 9.30
C ASP A 414 40.32 21.01 9.96
N ASP A 415 39.81 20.83 11.18
CA ASP A 415 40.01 19.60 11.97
C ASP A 415 39.39 18.36 11.29
N PRO A 416 40.20 17.34 10.93
CA PRO A 416 39.72 16.08 10.35
C PRO A 416 38.65 15.36 11.18
N ARG A 417 38.61 15.58 12.50
CA ARG A 417 37.57 14.99 13.36
C ARG A 417 36.17 15.47 13.01
N SER A 418 36.04 16.60 12.31
CA SER A 418 34.76 17.13 11.84
C SER A 418 34.28 16.51 10.52
N LEU A 419 35.09 15.64 9.91
CA LEU A 419 34.80 14.94 8.66
C LEU A 419 34.19 13.55 8.92
N VAL A 420 33.10 13.26 8.21
CA VAL A 420 32.50 11.93 8.10
C VAL A 420 32.51 11.50 6.63
N ILE A 421 33.01 10.30 6.34
CA ILE A 421 33.02 9.71 4.99
C ILE A 421 32.16 8.46 5.00
N ASP A 422 31.13 8.44 4.17
CA ASP A 422 30.27 7.28 3.95
C ASP A 422 30.91 6.30 2.98
N VAL A 423 31.24 5.12 3.49
CA VAL A 423 31.87 4.03 2.74
C VAL A 423 30.88 2.94 2.33
N THR A 424 29.58 3.17 2.57
CA THR A 424 28.50 2.24 2.20
C THR A 424 28.24 2.19 0.69
N PRO A 425 28.03 3.33 -0.01
CA PRO A 425 27.72 3.30 -1.43
C PRO A 425 28.97 3.13 -2.31
N GLY A 426 28.76 2.60 -3.52
CA GLY A 426 29.80 2.46 -4.54
C GLY A 426 30.44 1.07 -4.61
N LYS A 427 31.44 0.94 -5.48
CA LYS A 427 32.20 -0.31 -5.64
C LYS A 427 33.09 -0.54 -4.41
N LYS A 428 33.37 -1.80 -4.08
CA LYS A 428 34.26 -2.14 -2.94
C LYS A 428 35.64 -1.47 -3.02
N ILE A 429 36.19 -1.31 -4.23
CA ILE A 429 37.46 -0.59 -4.44
C ILE A 429 37.38 0.89 -3.99
N MET A 430 36.21 1.54 -4.14
CA MET A 430 36.00 2.92 -3.70
C MET A 430 35.95 3.02 -2.17
N SER A 431 35.27 2.07 -1.50
CA SER A 431 35.27 2.01 -0.03
C SER A 431 36.70 1.83 0.52
N ILE A 432 37.52 1.00 -0.13
CA ILE A 432 38.94 0.81 0.22
C ILE A 432 39.72 2.10 -0.05
N ALA A 433 39.55 2.72 -1.21
CA ALA A 433 40.22 3.97 -1.56
C ALA A 433 39.90 5.08 -0.55
N TRP A 434 38.63 5.22 -0.13
CA TRP A 434 38.25 6.16 0.92
C TRP A 434 38.91 5.87 2.25
N THR A 435 38.97 4.60 2.65
CA THR A 435 39.63 4.18 3.89
C THR A 435 41.13 4.54 3.87
N LEU A 436 41.79 4.44 2.71
CA LEU A 436 43.21 4.80 2.54
C LEU A 436 43.47 6.30 2.34
N ALA A 437 42.48 7.03 1.84
CA ALA A 437 42.54 8.47 1.59
C ALA A 437 42.13 9.29 2.82
N ALA A 438 41.36 8.72 3.75
CA ALA A 438 40.87 9.41 4.93
C ALA A 438 42.03 9.88 5.83
N PRO A 439 42.06 11.16 6.23
CA PRO A 439 43.05 11.67 7.16
C PRO A 439 42.84 11.08 8.57
N LYS A 440 43.91 11.03 9.37
CA LYS A 440 43.81 10.64 10.79
C LYS A 440 42.80 11.52 11.52
N GLY A 441 42.01 10.92 12.40
CA GLY A 441 40.89 11.58 13.07
C GLY A 441 39.57 11.63 12.30
N ALA A 442 39.54 11.45 10.97
CA ALA A 442 38.29 11.34 10.23
C ALA A 442 37.48 10.11 10.66
N ARG A 443 36.15 10.23 10.58
CA ARG A 443 35.23 9.11 10.86
C ARG A 443 34.75 8.51 9.56
N LEU A 444 34.77 7.19 9.51
CA LEU A 444 34.17 6.39 8.46
C LEU A 444 32.82 5.88 8.96
N VAL A 445 31.83 5.90 8.08
CA VAL A 445 30.49 5.41 8.38
C VAL A 445 30.07 4.34 7.39
N TYR A 446 29.44 3.29 7.93
CA TYR A 446 28.84 2.20 7.16
C TYR A 446 27.43 1.94 7.66
N VAL A 447 26.47 1.81 6.74
CA VAL A 447 25.09 1.42 7.04
C VAL A 447 24.88 -0.03 6.61
N ASP A 448 24.63 -0.88 7.59
CA ASP A 448 24.19 -2.26 7.35
C ASP A 448 22.66 -2.29 7.33
N SER A 449 22.06 -3.03 6.40
CA SER A 449 20.61 -3.15 6.25
C SER A 449 20.25 -4.57 5.87
N LYS A 450 19.10 -5.07 6.33
CA LYS A 450 18.55 -6.31 5.80
C LYS A 450 18.18 -6.09 4.33
N PHE A 451 18.55 -7.03 3.47
CA PHE A 451 18.20 -6.99 2.06
C PHE A 451 16.97 -7.85 1.79
N ALA A 452 15.94 -7.26 1.19
CA ALA A 452 14.73 -7.97 0.76
C ALA A 452 14.96 -8.59 -0.64
N PRO A 453 15.19 -9.92 -0.75
CA PRO A 453 15.66 -10.51 -2.02
C PRO A 453 14.61 -10.42 -3.14
N ALA A 454 13.33 -10.53 -2.81
CA ALA A 454 12.22 -10.46 -3.77
C ALA A 454 12.13 -9.08 -4.44
N ALA A 455 12.33 -8.01 -3.66
CA ALA A 455 12.32 -6.64 -4.17
C ALA A 455 13.69 -6.20 -4.70
N ARG A 456 14.76 -6.93 -4.36
CA ARG A 456 16.17 -6.59 -4.60
C ARG A 456 16.56 -5.21 -4.04
N LYS A 457 16.09 -4.90 -2.83
CA LYS A 457 16.25 -3.60 -2.18
C LYS A 457 16.60 -3.76 -0.70
N PRO A 458 17.26 -2.78 -0.06
CA PRO A 458 17.33 -2.72 1.40
C PRO A 458 15.93 -2.55 1.98
N GLN A 459 15.66 -3.19 3.12
CA GLN A 459 14.42 -3.05 3.86
C GLN A 459 14.54 -1.86 4.84
N PRO A 460 13.68 -0.82 4.71
CA PRO A 460 13.68 0.29 5.65
C PRO A 460 13.42 -0.15 7.10
N PHE A 461 13.90 0.64 8.06
CA PHE A 461 13.84 0.37 9.50
C PHE A 461 14.62 -0.88 9.94
N THR A 462 15.59 -1.31 9.13
CA THR A 462 16.52 -2.39 9.50
C THR A 462 17.97 -1.91 9.52
N GLU A 463 18.19 -0.64 9.21
CA GLU A 463 19.46 0.03 9.14
C GLU A 463 20.16 0.05 10.51
N ARG A 464 21.45 -0.28 10.50
CA ARG A 464 22.36 -0.14 11.63
C ARG A 464 23.54 0.72 11.20
N LEU A 465 23.75 1.80 11.94
CA LEU A 465 24.80 2.75 11.65
C LEU A 465 26.06 2.37 12.43
N THR A 466 27.15 2.13 11.73
CA THR A 466 28.46 1.88 12.35
C THR A 466 29.38 3.06 12.04
N ILE A 467 29.92 3.68 13.09
CA ILE A 467 30.85 4.81 12.98
C ILE A 467 32.17 4.39 13.63
N PHE A 468 33.27 4.52 12.91
CA PHE A 468 34.61 4.16 13.39
C PHE A 468 35.66 5.15 12.90
N SER A 469 36.79 5.23 13.59
CA SER A 469 37.95 6.00 13.14
C SER A 469 39.13 5.07 12.86
N LEU A 470 40.02 5.46 11.95
CA LEU A 470 41.22 4.69 11.66
C LEU A 470 42.12 4.53 12.90
N ASP A 471 42.13 5.52 13.79
CA ASP A 471 42.90 5.49 15.03
C ASP A 471 42.37 4.44 16.03
N THR A 472 41.08 4.09 15.97
CA THR A 472 40.52 3.01 16.79
C THR A 472 40.85 1.62 16.26
N LEU A 473 41.05 1.48 14.95
CA LEU A 473 41.39 0.19 14.33
C LEU A 473 42.86 -0.19 14.55
N SER A 474 43.77 0.78 14.52
CA SER A 474 45.21 0.54 14.68
C SER A 474 45.64 0.20 16.12
N ASN A 475 44.86 0.59 17.13
CA ASN A 475 45.19 0.36 18.54
C ASN A 475 44.79 -1.03 19.06
N ASN A 476 43.94 -1.79 18.35
CA ASN A 476 43.51 -3.12 18.79
C ASN A 476 44.54 -4.23 18.51
N ASP A 477 45.56 -3.98 17.69
CA ASP A 477 46.63 -4.96 17.39
C ASP A 477 47.71 -5.05 18.47
N SER A 478 47.58 -4.33 19.59
CA SER A 478 48.57 -4.32 20.69
C SER A 478 48.25 -5.26 21.85
N SER A 479 47.17 -6.04 21.78
CA SER A 479 46.66 -6.81 22.92
C SER A 479 46.06 -8.18 22.58
N VAL A 480 46.49 -8.80 21.49
CA VAL A 480 46.20 -10.21 21.17
C VAL A 480 47.47 -11.04 21.21
#